data_AF-A0A3B9RPZ4-F1
#
_entry.id   AF-A0A3B9RPZ4-F1
#
_cell.length_a   1.000
_cell.length_b   1.000
_cell.length_c   1.000
_cell.angle_alpha   90.00
_cell.angle_beta   90.00
_cell.angle_gamma   90.00
#
_symmetry.space_group_name_H-M   'P 1'
#
loop_
_entity.id
_entity.type
_entity.pdbx_description
1 polymer ?
#
loop_
_entity_poly.entity_id
_entity_poly.type
_entity_poly.pdbx_seq_one_letter_code
_entity_poly.pdbx_strand_id
1 'polypeptide(L)'
;MHLSYQTEELQIEPSEDVIDAFSYLDGKQFSVLNACVYRSALRAHSVDGVPCCELSLNSPLNEQALGSLFWFFLLSAYLSATLLDVDPFEQEGVESYKKNMYAELGKKEAT
;
A
#
# COMPACT_ATOMS: atom_id res chain seq x y z
N MET A 1 6.25 -2.66 2.75
CA MET A 1 6.76 -1.35 2.29
C MET A 1 6.89 -0.45 3.51
N HIS A 2 8.11 -0.23 3.99
CA HIS A 2 8.41 0.68 5.08
C HIS A 2 8.78 2.04 4.49
N LEU A 3 7.84 2.97 4.50
CA LEU A 3 8.12 4.35 4.09
C LEU A 3 8.67 5.10 5.30
N SER A 4 9.99 5.29 5.34
CA SER A 4 10.61 6.25 6.25
C SER A 4 10.47 7.65 5.65
N TYR A 5 9.52 8.41 6.17
CA TYR A 5 9.40 9.85 5.91
C TYR A 5 9.56 10.60 7.23
N GLN A 6 10.03 11.84 7.16
CA GLN A 6 10.01 12.72 8.34
C GLN A 6 8.55 13.09 8.63
N THR A 7 7.93 12.35 9.55
CA THR A 7 6.80 12.90 10.31
C THR A 7 7.33 14.06 11.13
N GLU A 8 6.61 15.19 11.13
CA GLU A 8 6.75 16.16 12.22
C GLU A 8 6.72 15.41 13.56
N GLU A 9 7.47 15.91 14.55
CA GLU A 9 7.58 15.30 15.87
C GLU A 9 6.22 15.36 16.60
N LEU A 10 5.31 14.46 16.23
CA LEU A 10 4.00 14.34 16.85
C LEU A 10 4.13 13.44 18.07
N GLN A 11 3.96 14.05 19.23
CA GLN A 11 3.92 13.38 20.52
C GLN A 11 2.48 13.01 20.88
N ILE A 12 2.30 11.89 21.58
CA ILE A 12 1.03 11.53 22.19
C ILE A 12 0.91 12.35 23.48
N GLU A 13 0.00 13.31 23.47
CA GLU A 13 -0.27 14.14 24.64
C GLU A 13 -1.08 13.34 25.69
N PRO A 14 -0.71 13.44 26.99
CA PRO A 14 -1.53 12.88 28.05
C PRO A 14 -2.93 13.48 28.06
N SER A 15 -3.94 12.69 28.42
CA SER A 15 -5.30 13.17 28.65
C SER A 15 -5.81 12.70 30.00
N GLU A 16 -6.25 13.65 30.84
CA GLU A 16 -6.94 13.35 32.10
C GLU A 16 -8.45 13.17 31.89
N ASP A 17 -8.99 13.66 30.78
CA ASP A 17 -10.42 13.66 30.47
C ASP A 17 -10.89 12.36 29.79
N VAL A 18 -9.95 11.57 29.26
CA VAL A 18 -10.22 10.36 28.49
C VAL A 18 -9.61 9.14 29.19
N ILE A 19 -10.47 8.23 29.66
CA ILE A 19 -10.05 6.96 30.26
C ILE A 19 -10.04 5.89 29.16
N ASP A 20 -8.92 5.73 28.45
CA ASP A 20 -8.79 4.84 27.29
C ASP A 20 -7.72 3.72 27.41
N ALA A 21 -7.17 3.49 28.61
CA ALA A 21 -6.09 2.52 28.86
C ALA A 21 -4.81 2.75 28.03
N PHE A 22 -4.66 3.91 27.38
CA PHE A 22 -3.50 4.25 26.58
C PHE A 22 -2.47 5.13 27.29
N SER A 23 -2.61 5.38 28.59
CA SER A 23 -1.66 6.20 29.36
C SER A 23 -0.21 5.69 29.32
N TYR A 24 0.02 4.42 29.00
CA TYR A 24 1.38 3.90 28.78
C TYR A 24 2.04 4.43 27.50
N LEU A 25 1.28 5.09 26.61
CA LEU A 25 1.72 5.72 25.38
C LEU A 25 2.00 7.22 25.55
N ASP A 26 1.57 7.82 26.67
CA ASP A 26 1.76 9.23 26.96
C ASP A 26 3.25 9.63 26.84
N GLY A 27 3.50 10.74 26.16
CA GLY A 27 4.84 11.26 25.91
C GLY A 27 5.66 10.49 24.88
N LYS A 28 5.13 9.42 24.27
CA LYS A 28 5.81 8.73 23.16
C LYS A 28 5.59 9.45 21.84
N GLN A 29 6.61 9.43 21.00
CA GLN A 29 6.49 9.84 19.61
C GLN A 29 5.62 8.84 18.83
N PHE A 30 4.68 9.36 18.04
CA PHE A 30 3.86 8.55 17.13
C PHE A 30 4.71 7.72 16.17
N SER A 31 5.85 8.26 15.71
CA SER A 31 6.79 7.54 14.84
C SER A 31 7.34 6.28 15.50
N VAL A 32 7.64 6.32 16.80
CA VAL A 32 8.12 5.16 17.57
C VAL A 32 7.01 4.12 17.72
N LEU A 33 5.78 4.55 18.01
CA LEU A 33 4.62 3.67 18.08
C LEU A 33 4.39 2.97 16.74
N ASN A 34 4.34 3.72 15.65
CA ASN A 34 4.13 3.16 14.31
C ASN A 34 5.24 2.17 13.91
N ALA A 35 6.51 2.50 14.20
CA ALA A 35 7.63 1.59 13.96
C ALA A 35 7.56 0.32 14.82
N CYS A 36 7.00 0.40 16.04
CA CYS A 36 6.75 -0.77 16.88
C CYS A 36 5.66 -1.67 16.27
N VAL A 37 4.53 -1.08 15.86
CA VAL A 37 3.41 -1.80 15.24
C VAL A 37 3.86 -2.49 13.96
N TYR A 38 4.55 -1.76 13.08
CA TYR A 38 5.10 -2.30 11.83
C TYR A 38 5.98 -3.54 12.06
N ARG A 39 7.00 -3.41 12.93
CA ARG A 39 7.94 -4.50 13.21
C ARG A 39 7.27 -5.69 13.87
N SER A 40 6.30 -5.45 14.75
CA SER A 40 5.55 -6.50 15.43
C SER A 40 4.69 -7.30 14.45
N ALA A 41 3.98 -6.62 13.55
CA ALA A 41 3.18 -7.26 12.51
C ALA A 41 4.05 -8.04 11.51
N LEU A 42 5.15 -7.45 11.02
CA LEU A 42 6.10 -8.12 10.15
C LEU A 42 6.66 -9.39 10.79
N ARG A 43 7.04 -9.32 12.06
CA ARG A 43 7.54 -10.48 12.81
C ARG A 43 6.47 -11.56 12.97
N ALA A 44 5.24 -11.19 13.31
CA ALA A 44 4.15 -12.16 13.45
C ALA A 44 3.90 -12.92 12.14
N HIS A 45 3.74 -12.19 11.03
CA HIS A 45 3.51 -12.79 9.72
C HIS A 45 4.68 -13.67 9.24
N SER A 46 5.92 -13.20 9.40
CA SER A 46 7.09 -13.97 8.99
C SER A 46 7.29 -15.25 9.80
N VAL A 47 7.02 -15.23 11.12
CA VAL A 47 7.09 -16.43 11.98
C VAL A 47 6.00 -17.44 11.60
N ASP A 48 4.82 -16.96 11.22
CA ASP A 48 3.71 -17.81 10.77
C ASP A 48 3.88 -18.30 9.30
N GLY A 49 5.06 -18.07 8.70
CA GLY A 49 5.42 -18.58 7.39
C GLY A 49 4.89 -17.79 6.20
N VAL A 50 4.35 -16.58 6.42
CA VAL A 50 3.90 -15.69 5.34
C VAL A 50 5.12 -14.96 4.74
N PRO A 51 5.41 -15.14 3.44
CA PRO A 51 6.48 -14.38 2.78
C PRO A 51 6.22 -12.88 2.84
N CYS A 52 7.17 -12.13 3.37
CA CYS A 52 7.06 -10.69 3.53
C CYS A 52 8.13 -9.97 2.71
N CYS A 53 7.71 -9.01 1.88
CA CYS A 53 8.61 -8.16 1.10
C CYS A 53 8.60 -6.73 1.64
N GLU A 54 9.78 -6.18 1.89
CA GLU A 54 9.96 -4.80 2.34
C GLU A 54 10.50 -3.95 1.19
N LEU A 55 9.84 -2.81 0.95
CA LEU A 55 10.32 -1.76 0.07
C LEU A 55 10.53 -0.52 0.93
N SER A 56 11.76 0.01 0.94
CA SER A 56 12.16 1.11 1.79
C SER A 56 12.69 2.27 0.95
N LEU A 57 12.28 3.49 1.31
CA LEU A 57 12.77 4.71 0.69
C LEU A 57 13.69 5.45 1.65
N ASN A 58 14.92 5.71 1.21
CA ASN A 58 15.91 6.47 2.00
C ASN A 58 15.76 7.99 1.84
N SER A 59 14.66 8.45 1.25
CA SER A 59 14.34 9.86 1.02
C SER A 59 12.97 10.20 1.61
N PRO A 60 12.73 11.46 1.98
CA PRO A 60 11.37 11.94 2.23
C PRO A 60 10.45 11.65 1.06
N LEU A 61 9.15 11.53 1.34
CA LEU A 61 8.15 11.41 0.28
C LEU A 61 8.02 12.77 -0.42
N ASN A 62 8.49 12.82 -1.65
CA ASN A 62 8.42 13.99 -2.54
C ASN A 62 8.16 13.51 -3.98
N GLU A 63 8.11 14.44 -4.92
CA GLU A 63 7.83 14.17 -6.33
C GLU A 63 8.85 13.20 -6.95
N GLN A 64 10.12 13.32 -6.57
CA GLN A 64 11.20 12.45 -7.05
C GLN A 64 11.05 11.02 -6.49
N ALA A 65 10.78 10.89 -5.20
CA ALA A 65 10.54 9.62 -4.54
C ALA A 65 9.32 8.91 -5.14
N LEU A 66 8.23 9.66 -5.36
CA LEU A 66 7.01 9.15 -5.97
C LEU A 66 7.23 8.74 -7.44
N GLY A 67 7.95 9.54 -8.23
CA GLY A 67 8.32 9.18 -9.60
C GLY A 67 9.16 7.89 -9.65
N SER A 68 10.09 7.73 -8.70
CA SER A 68 10.91 6.51 -8.58
C SER A 68 10.06 5.29 -8.22
N LEU A 69 9.07 5.44 -7.33
CA LEU A 69 8.13 4.37 -6.98
C LEU A 69 7.25 3.98 -8.17
N PHE A 70 6.71 4.95 -8.92
CA PHE A 70 5.92 4.66 -10.12
C PHE A 70 6.73 3.88 -11.14
N TRP A 71 7.95 4.33 -11.43
CA TRP A 71 8.82 3.61 -12.35
C TRP A 71 9.13 2.20 -11.87
N PHE A 72 9.46 2.05 -10.58
CA PHE A 72 9.72 0.75 -9.97
C PHE A 72 8.54 -0.22 -10.13
N PHE A 73 7.31 0.20 -9.80
CA PHE A 73 6.15 -0.68 -9.88
C PHE A 73 5.70 -0.96 -11.31
N LEU A 74 5.74 0.02 -12.21
CA LEU A 74 5.41 -0.19 -13.63
C LEU A 74 6.38 -1.18 -14.28
N LEU A 75 7.69 -1.02 -14.04
CA LEU A 75 8.69 -1.95 -14.53
C LEU A 75 8.53 -3.34 -13.89
N SER A 76 8.27 -3.40 -12.59
CA SER A 76 8.03 -4.68 -11.90
C SER A 76 6.81 -5.41 -12.44
N ALA A 77 5.72 -4.70 -12.76
CA ALA A 77 4.53 -5.28 -13.36
C ALA A 77 4.82 -5.85 -14.76
N TYR A 78 5.52 -5.09 -15.60
CA TYR A 78 5.96 -5.56 -16.93
C TYR A 78 6.84 -6.82 -16.84
N LEU A 79 7.85 -6.80 -15.97
CA LEU A 79 8.75 -7.95 -15.78
C LEU A 79 7.98 -9.16 -15.23
N SER A 80 7.07 -8.94 -14.27
CA SER A 80 6.24 -10.01 -13.71
C SER A 80 5.35 -10.65 -14.78
N ALA A 81 4.69 -9.86 -15.63
CA ALA A 81 3.88 -10.36 -16.73
C ALA A 81 4.72 -11.16 -17.74
N THR A 82 5.90 -10.65 -18.09
CA THR A 82 6.85 -11.33 -18.98
C THR A 82 7.29 -12.67 -18.40
N LEU A 83 7.59 -12.73 -17.10
CA LEU A 83 7.97 -13.97 -16.41
C LEU A 83 6.82 -14.98 -16.33
N LEU A 84 5.58 -14.50 -16.32
CA LEU A 84 4.37 -15.33 -16.31
C LEU A 84 3.88 -15.70 -17.72
N ASP A 85 4.57 -15.24 -18.77
CA ASP A 85 4.18 -15.44 -20.19
C ASP A 85 2.77 -14.91 -20.51
N VAL A 86 2.44 -13.74 -19.96
CA VAL A 86 1.19 -13.01 -20.26
C VAL A 86 1.51 -11.65 -20.86
N ASP A 87 0.64 -11.15 -21.73
CA ASP A 87 0.79 -9.82 -22.32
C ASP A 87 0.51 -8.74 -21.24
N PRO A 88 1.49 -7.91 -20.86
CA PRO A 88 1.32 -6.87 -19.86
C PRO A 88 0.43 -5.70 -20.29
N PHE A 89 0.07 -5.61 -21.57
CA PHE A 89 -0.60 -4.44 -22.16
C PHE A 89 -2.00 -4.73 -22.69
N GLU A 90 -2.50 -5.96 -22.48
CA GLU A 90 -3.84 -6.36 -22.89
C GLU A 90 -4.81 -6.53 -21.72
N GLN A 91 -6.11 -6.36 -22.00
CA GLN A 91 -7.16 -6.42 -20.97
C GLN A 91 -8.46 -7.09 -21.45
N GLU A 92 -8.37 -8.11 -22.29
CA GLU A 92 -9.53 -8.75 -22.95
C GLU A 92 -10.71 -9.06 -22.00
N GLY A 93 -10.43 -9.48 -20.76
CA GLY A 93 -11.45 -9.84 -19.77
C GLY A 93 -12.46 -8.74 -19.45
N VAL A 94 -12.13 -7.45 -19.63
CA VAL A 94 -13.04 -6.34 -19.31
C VAL A 94 -14.19 -6.20 -20.30
N GLU A 95 -14.03 -6.71 -21.53
CA GLU A 95 -15.07 -6.56 -22.55
C GLU A 95 -16.27 -7.48 -22.31
N SER A 96 -16.06 -8.60 -21.61
CA SER A 96 -17.14 -9.55 -21.29
C SER A 96 -18.22 -8.92 -20.41
N TYR A 97 -17.85 -8.27 -19.30
CA TYR A 97 -18.84 -7.64 -18.42
C TYR A 97 -19.50 -6.43 -19.09
N LYS A 98 -18.75 -5.66 -19.91
CA LYS A 98 -19.30 -4.53 -20.66
C LYS A 98 -20.41 -4.99 -21.61
N LYS A 99 -20.20 -6.09 -22.32
CA LYS A 99 -21.23 -6.68 -23.21
C LYS A 99 -22.49 -7.07 -22.45
N ASN A 100 -22.36 -7.74 -21.31
CA ASN A 100 -23.51 -8.11 -20.47
C ASN A 100 -24.27 -6.87 -19.98
N MET A 101 -23.54 -5.88 -19.46
CA MET A 101 -24.11 -4.61 -19.01
C MET A 101 -24.85 -3.88 -20.14
N TYR A 102 -24.28 -3.84 -21.35
CA TYR A 102 -24.93 -3.20 -22.50
C TYR A 102 -26.23 -3.89 -22.91
N ALA A 103 -26.26 -5.22 -22.86
CA ALA A 103 -27.47 -5.99 -23.15
C ALA A 103 -28.57 -5.71 -22.12
N GLU A 104 -28.24 -5.70 -20.82
CA GLU A 104 -29.20 -5.40 -19.74
C GLU A 104 -29.75 -3.97 -19.81
N LEU A 105 -28.91 -3.01 -20.22
CA LEU A 105 -29.30 -1.60 -20.35
C LEU A 105 -29.96 -1.27 -21.69
N GLY A 106 -30.13 -2.24 -22.59
CA GLY A 106 -30.78 -2.05 -23.89
C GLY A 106 -29.98 -1.17 -24.87
N LYS A 107 -28.65 -1.08 -24.70
CA LYS A 107 -27.78 -0.34 -25.61
C LYS A 107 -27.72 -1.08 -26.96
N LYS A 108 -28.26 -0.47 -28.02
CA LYS A 108 -28.11 -0.99 -29.39
C LYS A 108 -26.65 -0.82 -29.83
N GLU A 109 -26.08 -1.83 -30.47
CA GLU A 109 -24.75 -1.70 -31.08
C GLU A 109 -24.78 -0.54 -32.08
N ALA A 110 -23.77 0.34 -32.01
CA ALA A 110 -23.58 1.36 -33.03
C ALA A 110 -23.21 0.62 -34.33
N THR A 111 -24.06 0.74 -35.35
CA THR A 111 -23.73 0.39 -36.73
C THR A 111 -22.52 1.15 -37.23
#